data_AF-X1AAX5-F1
#
_entry.id   AF-X1AAX5-F1
#
_cell.length_a   1.000
_cell.length_b   1.000
_cell.length_c   1.000
_cell.angle_alpha   90.00
_cell.angle_beta   90.00
_cell.angle_gamma   90.00
#
_symmetry.space_group_name_H-M   'P 1'
#
loop_
_entity.id
_entity.type
_entity.pdbx_description
1 polymer ?
#
loop_
_entity_poly.entity_id
_entity_poly.type
_entity_poly.pdbx_seq_one_letter_code
_entity_poly.pdbx_strand_id
1 'polypeptide(L)'
;AVGSCLVDPAIGEAGDIDTAIVTLKYEGGAWGTIDNSRKAVYGYDQRIEIFGSEGCVMVGNQIPTEVTINSVEDTKTDKPLYFFTERYQEAYLAEMKEFIKCIQKVRKELHWRLQLFSL
;
A
#
# COMPACT_ATOMS: atom_id res chain seq x y z
N ALA A 1 -19.64 4.25 -5.50
CA ALA A 1 -18.90 3.03 -5.13
C ALA A 1 -19.83 1.84 -5.25
N VAL A 2 -19.29 0.67 -5.56
CA VAL A 2 -20.03 -0.60 -5.57
C VAL A 2 -19.27 -1.61 -4.70
N GLY A 3 -19.99 -2.51 -4.05
CA GLY A 3 -19.39 -3.54 -3.20
C GLY A 3 -20.35 -4.70 -2.98
N SER A 4 -19.79 -5.89 -2.77
CA SER A 4 -20.53 -7.13 -2.54
C SER A 4 -19.71 -8.11 -1.70
N CYS A 5 -20.38 -9.13 -1.18
CA CYS A 5 -19.74 -10.31 -0.62
C CYS A 5 -19.70 -11.40 -1.72
N LEU A 6 -18.51 -11.70 -2.24
CA LEU A 6 -18.27 -12.62 -3.35
C LEU A 6 -17.29 -13.76 -2.98
N VAL A 7 -16.59 -13.63 -1.86
CA VAL A 7 -15.50 -14.52 -1.47
C VAL A 7 -15.94 -15.51 -0.39
N ASP A 8 -16.47 -15.00 0.72
CA ASP A 8 -16.84 -15.80 1.89
C ASP A 8 -18.20 -15.35 2.42
N PRO A 9 -19.27 -16.15 2.25
CA PRO A 9 -20.61 -15.83 2.71
C PRO A 9 -20.70 -15.41 4.18
N ALA A 10 -19.82 -15.91 5.05
CA ALA A 10 -19.80 -15.54 6.47
C ALA A 10 -19.52 -14.05 6.68
N ILE A 11 -18.81 -13.40 5.76
CA ILE A 11 -18.56 -11.95 5.79
C ILE A 11 -19.86 -11.19 5.51
N GLY A 12 -20.62 -11.63 4.51
CA GLY A 12 -21.94 -11.08 4.20
C GLY A 12 -22.96 -11.31 5.32
N GLU A 13 -22.94 -12.49 5.94
CA GLU A 13 -23.78 -12.80 7.12
C GLU A 13 -23.47 -11.89 8.31
N ALA A 14 -22.22 -11.46 8.46
CA ALA A 14 -21.80 -10.48 9.45
C ALA A 14 -22.16 -9.01 9.08
N GLY A 15 -22.79 -8.78 7.92
CA GLY A 15 -23.19 -7.45 7.46
C GLY A 15 -22.07 -6.65 6.77
N ASP A 16 -21.04 -7.33 6.27
CA ASP A 16 -19.84 -6.73 5.70
C ASP A 16 -19.65 -7.11 4.21
N ILE A 17 -18.76 -6.41 3.51
CA ILE A 17 -18.40 -6.69 2.12
C ILE A 17 -16.94 -7.16 2.02
N ASP A 18 -16.66 -8.02 1.06
CA ASP A 18 -15.31 -8.54 0.82
C ASP A 18 -14.68 -8.05 -0.48
N THR A 19 -15.49 -7.50 -1.38
CA THR A 19 -15.07 -7.02 -2.69
C THR A 19 -15.69 -5.66 -2.96
N ALA A 20 -14.89 -4.66 -3.31
CA ALA A 20 -15.34 -3.29 -3.51
C ALA A 20 -14.57 -2.57 -4.60
N ILE A 21 -15.29 -1.74 -5.37
CA ILE A 21 -14.72 -0.77 -6.30
C ILE A 21 -15.20 0.63 -5.91
N VAL A 22 -14.25 1.50 -5.61
CA VAL A 22 -14.50 2.89 -5.23
C VAL A 22 -13.95 3.79 -6.31
N THR A 23 -14.73 4.79 -6.73
CA THR A 23 -14.28 5.85 -7.64
C THR A 23 -14.26 7.17 -6.88
N LEU A 24 -13.16 7.89 -7.00
CA LEU A 24 -12.90 9.17 -6.37
C LEU A 24 -12.77 10.24 -7.45
N LYS A 25 -13.26 11.45 -7.14
CA LYS A 25 -12.94 12.67 -7.88
C LYS A 25 -12.14 13.57 -6.96
N TYR A 26 -10.89 13.80 -7.31
CA TYR A 26 -10.00 14.70 -6.57
C TYR A 26 -10.38 16.16 -6.81
N GLU A 27 -9.99 17.04 -5.89
CA GLU A 27 -10.25 18.49 -6.00
C GLU A 27 -9.72 19.07 -7.32
N GLY A 28 -8.54 18.61 -7.78
CA GLY A 28 -7.95 18.98 -9.06
C GLY A 28 -8.64 18.40 -10.30
N GLY A 29 -9.79 17.73 -10.14
CA GLY A 29 -10.57 17.14 -11.24
C GLY A 29 -10.09 15.78 -11.74
N ALA A 30 -8.93 15.31 -11.27
CA ALA A 30 -8.44 13.96 -11.54
C ALA A 30 -9.41 12.91 -10.96
N TRP A 31 -9.40 11.72 -11.57
CA TRP A 31 -10.18 10.58 -11.11
C TRP A 31 -9.26 9.53 -10.53
N GLY A 32 -9.74 8.78 -9.54
CA GLY A 32 -9.04 7.63 -8.97
C GLY A 32 -9.99 6.46 -8.81
N THR A 33 -9.48 5.25 -8.97
CA THR A 33 -10.21 4.02 -8.69
C THR A 33 -9.45 3.18 -7.69
N ILE A 34 -10.16 2.62 -6.72
CA ILE A 34 -9.62 1.66 -5.74
C ILE A 34 -10.38 0.36 -5.94
N ASP A 35 -9.65 -0.71 -6.18
CA ASP A 35 -10.16 -2.09 -6.25
C ASP A 35 -9.65 -2.85 -5.02
N ASN A 36 -10.58 -3.39 -4.25
CA ASN A 36 -10.28 -4.18 -3.06
C ASN A 36 -10.99 -5.52 -3.11
N SER A 37 -10.25 -6.56 -2.74
CA SER A 37 -10.75 -7.90 -2.48
C SER A 37 -10.06 -8.46 -1.24
N ARG A 38 -10.81 -9.11 -0.34
CA ARG A 38 -10.26 -9.84 0.81
C ARG A 38 -9.53 -11.12 0.43
N LYS A 39 -9.57 -11.53 -0.85
CA LYS A 39 -8.87 -12.73 -1.33
C LYS A 39 -8.22 -12.49 -2.68
N ALA A 40 -6.91 -12.65 -2.70
CA ALA A 40 -6.10 -12.81 -3.89
C ALA A 40 -5.34 -14.15 -3.76
N VAL A 41 -5.72 -15.14 -4.58
CA VAL A 41 -5.17 -16.52 -4.48
C VAL A 41 -3.68 -16.63 -4.80
N TYR A 42 -3.12 -15.57 -5.38
CA TYR A 42 -1.73 -15.47 -5.78
C TYR A 42 -0.85 -14.70 -4.80
N GLY A 43 -1.38 -14.15 -3.70
CA GLY A 43 -0.57 -13.44 -2.69
C GLY A 43 -1.13 -12.06 -2.36
N TYR A 44 -0.32 -11.20 -1.75
CA TYR A 44 -0.73 -9.87 -1.33
C TYR A 44 -0.64 -8.87 -2.49
N ASP A 45 -1.76 -8.69 -3.20
CA ASP A 45 -1.84 -7.79 -4.36
C ASP A 45 -1.88 -6.31 -3.93
N GLN A 46 -0.85 -5.56 -4.25
CA GLN A 46 -0.67 -4.13 -3.97
C GLN A 46 -0.04 -3.46 -5.19
N ARG A 47 -0.89 -2.82 -6.00
CA ARG A 47 -0.48 -2.14 -7.23
C ARG A 47 -0.98 -0.71 -7.25
N ILE A 48 -0.23 0.15 -7.93
CA ILE A 48 -0.58 1.56 -8.13
C ILE A 48 -0.32 1.90 -9.59
N GLU A 49 -1.24 2.63 -10.20
CA GLU A 49 -1.09 3.20 -11.53
C GLU A 49 -1.47 4.68 -11.46
N ILE A 50 -0.60 5.53 -12.02
CA ILE A 50 -0.82 6.97 -12.12
C ILE A 50 -0.62 7.35 -13.58
N PHE A 51 -1.73 7.61 -14.26
CA PHE A 51 -1.76 8.06 -15.64
C PHE A 51 -1.90 9.59 -15.71
N GLY A 52 -1.14 10.22 -16.61
CA GLY A 52 -1.17 11.65 -16.88
C GLY A 52 -0.91 11.98 -18.35
N SER A 53 -0.94 13.27 -18.69
CA SER A 53 -0.81 13.74 -20.08
C SER A 53 0.51 13.36 -20.76
N GLU A 54 1.57 13.13 -19.99
CA GLU A 54 2.92 12.84 -20.49
C GLU A 54 3.34 11.37 -20.33
N GLY A 55 2.45 10.52 -19.77
CA GLY A 55 2.75 9.11 -19.61
C GLY A 55 2.11 8.50 -18.36
N CYS A 56 2.71 7.41 -17.91
CA CYS A 56 2.16 6.60 -16.83
C CYS A 56 3.27 6.08 -15.91
N VAL A 57 3.03 6.11 -14.60
CA VAL A 57 3.84 5.45 -13.59
C VAL A 57 3.07 4.25 -13.06
N MET A 58 3.72 3.09 -12.99
CA MET A 58 3.15 1.87 -12.44
C MET A 58 4.06 1.30 -11.34
N VAL A 59 3.46 0.90 -10.24
CA VAL A 59 4.11 0.16 -9.16
C VAL A 59 3.47 -1.23 -9.12
N GLY A 60 4.27 -2.24 -9.45
CA GLY A 60 3.86 -3.64 -9.44
C GLY A 60 3.96 -4.32 -8.08
N ASN A 61 3.53 -5.56 -8.04
CA ASN A 61 3.73 -6.44 -6.89
C ASN A 61 5.22 -6.76 -6.70
N GLN A 62 5.65 -6.85 -5.44
CA GLN A 62 6.98 -7.36 -5.10
C GLN A 62 6.93 -8.88 -4.98
N ILE A 63 7.90 -9.53 -5.60
CA ILE A 63 8.14 -10.97 -5.50
C ILE A 63 9.40 -11.24 -4.67
N PRO A 64 9.49 -12.38 -3.97
CA PRO A 64 10.64 -12.71 -3.11
C PRO A 64 11.98 -12.75 -3.84
N THR A 65 11.99 -13.18 -5.10
CA THR A 65 13.22 -13.34 -5.89
C THR A 65 13.02 -12.89 -7.34
N GLU A 66 14.11 -12.65 -8.06
CA GLU A 66 14.10 -12.39 -9.50
C GLU A 66 14.14 -13.70 -10.34
N VAL A 67 13.95 -14.86 -9.69
CA VAL A 67 14.06 -16.16 -10.36
C VAL A 67 12.93 -16.34 -11.37
N THR A 68 13.33 -16.68 -12.59
CA THR A 68 12.42 -17.03 -13.68
C THR A 68 12.83 -18.37 -14.27
N ILE A 69 11.88 -19.29 -14.40
CA ILE A 69 12.08 -20.59 -15.05
C ILE A 69 11.42 -20.52 -16.43
N ASN A 70 12.19 -20.80 -17.48
CA ASN A 70 11.69 -20.88 -18.85
C ASN A 70 11.81 -22.33 -19.34
N SER A 71 10.67 -22.95 -19.65
CA SER A 71 10.56 -24.33 -20.15
C SER A 71 9.88 -24.36 -21.53
N VAL A 72 9.69 -25.55 -22.10
CA VAL A 72 8.94 -25.71 -23.35
C VAL A 72 7.45 -25.41 -23.13
N GLU A 73 6.96 -25.69 -21.93
CA GLU A 73 5.56 -25.61 -21.56
C GLU A 73 5.16 -24.20 -21.11
N ASP A 74 6.01 -23.54 -20.33
CA ASP A 74 5.70 -22.26 -19.71
C ASP A 74 6.92 -21.46 -19.23
N THR A 75 6.65 -20.19 -18.87
CA THR A 75 7.51 -19.35 -18.05
C THR A 75 6.87 -19.17 -16.67
N LYS A 76 7.64 -19.43 -15.60
CA LYS A 76 7.19 -19.29 -14.20
C LYS A 76 8.05 -18.29 -13.44
N THR A 77 7.40 -17.51 -12.60
CA THR A 77 8.02 -16.62 -11.62
C THR A 77 7.44 -16.90 -10.24
N ASP A 78 8.06 -16.34 -9.21
CA ASP A 78 7.46 -16.33 -7.88
C ASP A 78 6.12 -15.57 -7.86
N LYS A 79 5.29 -15.95 -6.90
CA LYS A 79 4.10 -15.21 -6.51
C LYS A 79 4.47 -13.94 -5.71
N PRO A 80 3.62 -12.91 -5.70
CA PRO A 80 3.76 -11.80 -4.77
C PRO A 80 3.99 -12.23 -3.32
N LEU A 81 4.71 -11.40 -2.55
CA LEU A 81 4.85 -11.57 -1.10
C LEU A 81 3.47 -11.81 -0.44
N TYR A 82 3.43 -12.64 0.59
CA TYR A 82 2.16 -13.21 1.05
C TYR A 82 1.42 -12.28 2.01
N PHE A 83 2.13 -11.46 2.78
CA PHE A 83 1.50 -10.63 3.80
C PHE A 83 2.19 -9.27 3.99
N PHE A 84 1.48 -8.34 4.62
CA PHE A 84 1.94 -6.95 4.79
C PHE A 84 3.25 -6.86 5.59
N THR A 85 3.50 -7.77 6.53
CA THR A 85 4.71 -7.76 7.36
C THR A 85 5.96 -7.99 6.53
N GLU A 86 5.89 -8.88 5.54
CA GLU A 86 6.99 -9.15 4.62
C GLU A 86 7.10 -8.03 3.58
N ARG A 87 5.95 -7.62 3.02
CA ARG A 87 5.88 -6.62 1.95
C ARG A 87 6.34 -5.22 2.37
N TYR A 88 6.10 -4.85 3.62
CA TYR A 88 6.31 -3.48 4.11
C TYR A 88 7.34 -3.39 5.23
N GLN A 89 8.19 -4.41 5.42
CA GLN A 89 9.24 -4.37 6.45
C GLN A 89 10.09 -3.09 6.36
N GLU A 90 10.54 -2.73 5.17
CA GLU A 90 11.32 -1.50 4.94
C GLU A 90 10.50 -0.24 5.17
N ALA A 91 9.22 -0.24 4.77
CA ALA A 91 8.33 0.89 4.96
C ALA A 91 8.06 1.15 6.45
N TYR A 92 7.78 0.11 7.24
CA TYR A 92 7.63 0.22 8.69
C TYR A 92 8.91 0.71 9.37
N LEU A 93 10.08 0.23 8.94
CA LEU A 93 11.35 0.72 9.48
C LEU A 93 11.59 2.20 9.13
N ALA A 94 11.28 2.62 7.91
CA ALA A 94 11.41 4.00 7.47
C ALA A 94 10.44 4.92 8.23
N GLU A 95 9.19 4.51 8.37
CA GLU A 95 8.17 5.22 9.14
C GLU A 95 8.61 5.44 10.59
N MET A 96 9.09 4.39 11.27
CA MET A 96 9.56 4.50 12.65
C MET A 96 10.79 5.38 12.81
N LYS A 97 11.72 5.34 11.86
CA LYS A 97 12.87 6.27 11.85
C LYS A 97 12.41 7.72 11.73
N GLU A 98 11.47 8.01 10.82
CA GLU A 98 10.98 9.38 10.63
C GLU A 98 10.16 9.85 11.84
N PHE A 99 9.34 8.99 12.43
CA PHE A 99 8.60 9.29 13.65
C PHE A 99 9.53 9.71 14.81
N ILE A 100 10.58 8.92 15.06
CA ILE A 100 11.58 9.22 16.10
C ILE A 100 12.28 10.55 15.83
N LYS A 101 12.65 10.80 14.57
CA LYS A 101 13.32 12.04 14.15
C LYS A 101 12.41 13.26 14.37
N CYS A 102 11.12 13.16 14.07
CA CYS A 102 10.13 14.21 14.36
C CYS A 102 10.10 14.55 15.86
N ILE A 103 10.04 13.53 16.73
CA ILE A 103 10.06 13.73 18.20
C ILE A 103 11.35 14.43 18.63
N GLN A 104 12.50 13.99 18.13
CA GLN A 104 13.79 14.59 18.47
C GLN A 104 13.90 16.05 18.00
N LYS A 105 13.35 16.37 16.82
CA LYS A 105 13.31 17.73 16.30
C LYS A 105 12.44 18.64 17.16
N VAL A 106 11.22 18.20 17.49
CA VAL A 106 10.31 18.94 18.37
C VAL A 106 10.97 19.20 19.74
N ARG A 107 11.64 18.19 20.32
CA ARG A 107 12.39 18.35 21.57
C ARG A 107 13.48 19.42 21.46
N LYS A 108 14.24 19.45 20.36
CA LYS A 108 15.28 20.47 20.13
C LYS A 108 14.66 21.86 20.04
N GLU A 109 13.59 22.04 19.27
CA GLU A 109 12.92 23.33 19.13
C GLU A 109 12.35 23.85 20.46
N LEU A 110 11.77 22.96 21.28
CA LEU A 110 11.32 23.29 22.64
C LEU A 110 12.48 23.65 23.58
N HIS A 111 13.59 22.92 23.52
CA HIS A 111 14.79 23.22 24.31
C HIS A 111 15.37 24.60 23.97
N TRP A 112 15.47 24.94 22.69
CA TRP A 112 15.92 26.26 22.24
C TRP A 112 14.96 27.37 22.65
N ARG A 113 13.64 27.14 22.57
CA ARG A 113 12.63 28.11 23.06
C ARG A 113 12.77 28.37 24.56
N LEU A 114 12.92 27.34 25.39
CA LEU A 114 13.07 27.52 26.84
C LEU A 114 14.36 28.26 27.21
N GLN A 115 15.46 28.04 26.48
CA GLN A 115 16.72 28.78 26.69
C GLN A 115 16.60 30.26 26.29
N LEU A 116 15.91 30.58 25.19
CA LEU A 116 15.68 31.95 24.73
C LEU A 116 14.79 32.78 25.67
N PHE A 117 13.88 32.15 26.43
CA PHE A 117 13.06 32.83 27.44
C PHE A 117 13.74 32.94 28.81
N SER A 118 14.93 32.36 28.99
CA SER A 118 15.72 32.41 30.23
C SER A 118 16.88 33.42 30.20
N LEU A 119 16.97 34.21 29.13
CA LEU A 119 17.85 35.38 28.96
C LEU A 119 16.99 36.64 28.85
#